data_AF-A0A1S2KRU2-F1
#
_entry.id   AF-A0A1S2KRU2-F1
#
_cell.length_a   1.000
_cell.length_b   1.000
_cell.length_c   1.000
_cell.angle_alpha   90.00
_cell.angle_beta   90.00
_cell.angle_gamma   90.00
#
_symmetry.space_group_name_H-M   'P 1'
#
loop_
_entity.id
_entity.type
_entity.pdbx_description
1 polymer ?
#
loop_
_entity_poly.entity_id
_entity_poly.type
_entity_poly.pdbx_seq_one_letter_code
_entity_poly.pdbx_strand_id
1 'polypeptide(L)'
;MSAVTRQEIGACTRGAFGSGWVGRDQLCAAARSAGARREVVETLEKLSPRVRVCGVPDLLLLLPDLPDLPDGNEGGERGAESSVA
;
A
#
# COMPACT_ATOMS: atom_id res chain seq x y z
N MET A 1 -6.47 -6.33 13.25
CA MET A 1 -6.66 -6.05 11.81
C MET A 1 -5.29 -5.99 11.18
N SER A 2 -5.03 -6.70 10.09
CA SER A 2 -3.73 -6.64 9.40
C SER A 2 -3.51 -5.25 8.80
N ALA A 3 -2.29 -4.73 8.90
CA ALA A 3 -1.91 -3.45 8.32
C ALA A 3 -2.08 -3.46 6.80
N VAL A 4 -2.47 -2.30 6.23
CA VAL A 4 -2.47 -2.09 4.77
C VAL A 4 -1.03 -1.95 4.30
N THR A 5 -0.69 -2.61 3.20
CA THR A 5 0.69 -2.63 2.70
C THR A 5 0.85 -1.87 1.40
N ARG A 6 2.10 -1.50 1.09
CA ARG A 6 2.47 -0.93 -0.21
C ARG A 6 2.14 -1.86 -1.37
N GLN A 7 2.41 -3.16 -1.19
CA GLN A 7 2.10 -4.16 -2.20
C GLN A 7 0.59 -4.28 -2.44
N GLU A 8 -0.21 -4.23 -1.38
CA GLU A 8 -1.67 -4.32 -1.47
C GLU A 8 -2.26 -3.08 -2.18
N ILE A 9 -1.81 -1.88 -1.82
CA ILE A 9 -2.17 -0.63 -2.51
C ILE A 9 -1.78 -0.70 -3.99
N GLY A 10 -0.54 -1.11 -4.29
CA GLY A 10 -0.05 -1.21 -5.65
C GLY A 10 -0.85 -2.19 -6.50
N ALA A 11 -1.16 -3.37 -5.95
CA ALA A 11 -1.96 -4.38 -6.64
C ALA A 11 -3.39 -3.89 -6.94
N CYS A 12 -4.05 -3.27 -5.96
CA CYS A 12 -5.45 -2.85 -6.09
C CYS A 12 -5.63 -1.60 -6.96
N THR A 13 -4.60 -0.74 -7.06
CA THR A 13 -4.66 0.49 -7.85
C THR A 13 -4.03 0.37 -9.23
N ARG A 14 -3.30 -0.72 -9.52
CA ARG A 14 -2.63 -0.94 -10.81
C ARG A 14 -3.54 -0.72 -12.01
N GLY A 15 -4.79 -1.19 -11.93
CA GLY A 15 -5.79 -1.07 -13.00
C GLY A 15 -6.27 0.37 -13.25
N ALA A 16 -6.00 1.31 -12.35
CA ALA A 16 -6.32 2.73 -12.56
C ALA A 16 -5.35 3.42 -13.52
N PHE A 17 -4.12 2.93 -13.59
CA PHE A 17 -3.04 3.57 -14.34
C PHE A 17 -3.06 3.11 -15.79
N GLY A 18 -3.42 4.03 -16.68
CA GLY A 18 -3.29 3.91 -18.14
C GLY A 18 -2.22 4.87 -18.66
N SER A 19 -2.58 5.71 -19.63
CA SER A 19 -1.68 6.70 -20.25
C SER A 19 -1.79 8.11 -19.67
N GLY A 20 -2.28 8.27 -18.43
CA GLY A 20 -2.57 9.58 -17.87
C GLY A 20 -2.57 9.65 -16.34
N TRP A 21 -2.74 10.87 -15.85
CA TRP A 21 -2.80 11.18 -14.42
C TRP A 21 -4.07 10.65 -13.79
N VAL A 22 -3.92 9.95 -12.67
CA VAL A 22 -5.03 9.35 -11.92
C VAL A 22 -5.25 10.15 -10.64
N GLY A 23 -6.50 10.53 -10.39
CA GLY A 23 -6.92 11.21 -9.17
C GLY A 23 -7.36 10.26 -8.06
N ARG A 24 -7.52 10.79 -6.84
CA ARG A 24 -8.01 10.04 -5.66
C ARG A 24 -9.26 9.21 -5.96
N ASP A 25 -10.28 9.81 -6.56
CA ASP A 25 -11.56 9.13 -6.75
C ASP A 25 -11.43 7.95 -7.74
N GLN A 26 -10.56 8.08 -8.75
CA GLN A 26 -10.25 6.99 -9.68
C GLN A 26 -9.46 5.87 -8.99
N LEU A 27 -8.51 6.21 -8.11
CA LEU A 27 -7.81 5.21 -7.30
C LEU A 27 -8.77 4.44 -6.39
N CYS A 28 -9.70 5.15 -5.73
CA CYS A 28 -10.71 4.52 -4.88
C CYS A 28 -11.66 3.61 -5.69
N ALA A 29 -12.08 4.06 -6.87
CA ALA A 29 -12.92 3.26 -7.77
C ALA A 29 -12.19 1.99 -8.26
N ALA A 30 -10.91 2.10 -8.62
CA ALA A 30 -10.10 0.97 -9.04
C ALA A 30 -9.88 -0.02 -7.90
N ALA A 31 -9.55 0.46 -6.70
CA ALA A 31 -9.38 -0.40 -5.52
C ALA A 31 -10.68 -1.16 -5.19
N ARG A 32 -11.83 -0.48 -5.20
CA ARG A 32 -13.15 -1.13 -5.02
C ARG A 32 -13.42 -2.19 -6.10
N SER A 33 -13.12 -1.87 -7.36
CA SER A 33 -13.33 -2.80 -8.48
C SER A 33 -12.41 -4.02 -8.41
N ALA A 34 -11.21 -3.85 -7.85
CA ALA A 34 -10.26 -4.93 -7.59
C ALA A 34 -10.63 -5.80 -6.37
N GLY A 35 -11.71 -5.47 -5.65
CA GLY A 35 -12.10 -6.18 -4.43
C GLY A 35 -11.22 -5.87 -3.23
N ALA A 36 -10.58 -4.69 -3.20
CA ALA A 36 -9.78 -4.27 -2.06
C ALA A 36 -10.63 -4.20 -0.79
N ARG A 37 -10.02 -4.58 0.35
CA ARG A 37 -10.65 -4.42 1.66
C ARG A 37 -10.91 -2.96 2.01
N ARG A 38 -11.81 -2.72 2.96
CA ARG A 38 -12.27 -1.37 3.33
C ARG A 38 -11.12 -0.45 3.74
N GLU A 39 -10.14 -0.97 4.47
CA GLU A 39 -9.00 -0.21 5.01
C GLU A 39 -8.07 0.33 3.91
N VAL A 40 -7.94 -0.40 2.78
CA VAL A 40 -7.19 0.07 1.60
C VAL A 40 -7.90 1.28 1.01
N VAL A 41 -9.23 1.21 0.86
CA VAL A 41 -10.04 2.31 0.34
C VAL A 41 -10.01 3.51 1.28
N GLU A 42 -10.16 3.30 2.60
CA GLU A 42 -10.04 4.35 3.62
C GLU A 42 -8.66 5.02 3.59
N THR A 43 -7.59 4.26 3.32
CA THR A 43 -6.23 4.81 3.14
C THR A 43 -6.16 5.72 1.93
N LEU A 44 -6.74 5.31 0.79
CA LEU A 44 -6.78 6.13 -0.42
C LEU A 44 -7.67 7.37 -0.25
N GLU A 45 -8.77 7.28 0.50
CA GLU A 45 -9.68 8.40 0.74
C GLU A 45 -9.06 9.54 1.57
N LYS A 46 -8.05 9.23 2.39
CA LYS A 46 -7.26 10.21 3.15
C LYS A 46 -6.33 11.06 2.27
N LEU A 47 -6.07 10.64 1.03
CA LEU A 47 -5.30 11.45 0.10
C LEU A 47 -6.02 12.77 -0.21
N SER A 48 -5.26 13.80 -0.54
CA SER A 48 -5.83 15.09 -0.96
C SER A 48 -6.75 14.89 -2.17
N PRO A 49 -7.94 15.50 -2.21
CA PRO A 49 -8.85 15.42 -3.36
C PRO A 49 -8.23 16.00 -4.64
N ARG A 50 -7.17 16.80 -4.51
CA ARG A 50 -6.43 17.40 -5.63
C ARG A 50 -5.25 16.55 -6.11
N VAL A 51 -5.00 15.40 -5.49
CA VAL A 51 -3.91 14.52 -5.88
C VAL A 51 -4.06 14.08 -7.33
N ARG A 52 -2.92 14.02 -8.02
CA ARG A 52 -2.76 13.46 -9.36
C ARG A 52 -1.48 12.66 -9.33
N VAL A 53 -1.56 11.38 -9.67
CA VAL A 53 -0.41 10.48 -9.70
C VAL A 53 -0.24 9.83 -11.07
N CYS A 54 1.00 9.66 -11.51
CA CYS A 54 1.35 9.05 -12.80
C CYS A 54 1.97 7.65 -12.62
N GLY A 55 1.30 6.81 -11.85
CA GLY A 55 1.71 5.43 -11.61
C GLY A 55 1.73 5.04 -10.14
N VAL A 56 1.91 3.74 -9.91
CA VAL A 56 2.07 3.17 -8.57
C VAL A 56 3.25 3.77 -7.80
N PRO A 57 4.45 3.99 -8.38
CA PRO A 57 5.57 4.57 -7.63
C PRO A 57 5.24 5.95 -7.04
N ASP A 58 4.59 6.80 -7.84
CA ASP A 58 4.18 8.15 -7.44
C ASP A 58 3.12 8.13 -6.33
N LEU A 59 2.19 7.18 -6.40
CA LEU A 59 1.23 6.92 -5.32
C LEU A 59 1.92 6.48 -4.02
N LEU A 60 2.92 5.59 -4.09
CA LEU A 60 3.61 5.09 -2.91
C LEU A 60 4.48 6.16 -2.23
N LEU A 61 4.91 7.19 -2.96
CA LEU A 61 5.58 8.37 -2.38
C LEU A 61 4.64 9.18 -1.47
N LEU A 62 3.33 9.14 -1.72
CA LEU A 62 2.32 9.82 -0.89
C LEU A 62 1.90 9.02 0.34
N LEU A 63 2.37 7.77 0.45
CA LEU A 63 2.02 6.82 1.50
C LEU A 63 3.29 6.23 2.13
N PRO A 64 4.17 7.06 2.73
CA PRO A 64 5.47 6.61 3.24
C PRO A 64 5.36 5.66 4.45
N ASP A 65 4.30 5.78 5.24
CA ASP A 65 4.11 5.02 6.48
C ASP A 65 3.57 3.60 6.27
N LEU A 66 3.30 3.19 5.03
CA LEU A 66 2.81 1.84 4.76
C LEU A 66 3.96 0.83 4.78
N PRO A 67 3.82 -0.28 5.53
CA PRO A 67 4.79 -1.37 5.46
C PRO A 67 4.77 -2.03 4.07
N ASP A 68 5.90 -2.62 3.67
CA ASP A 68 6.01 -3.31 2.38
C ASP A 68 5.27 -4.66 2.40
N LEU A 69 5.38 -5.39 3.52
CA LEU A 69 4.78 -6.70 3.74
C LEU A 69 3.74 -6.64 4.88
N PRO A 70 2.68 -7.47 4.82
CA PRO A 70 1.74 -7.55 5.92
C PRO A 70 2.49 -8.10 7.13
N ASP A 71 2.22 -7.54 8.30
CA ASP A 71 2.86 -7.94 9.55
C ASP A 71 2.65 -9.44 9.77
N GLY A 72 3.67 -10.19 9.37
CA GLY A 72 3.68 -11.63 9.33
C GLY A 72 4.64 -12.07 10.39
N ASN A 73 4.27 -11.87 11.66
CA ASN A 73 4.92 -12.47 12.80
C ASN A 73 6.44 -12.26 12.79
N GLU A 74 6.91 -11.16 13.40
CA GLU A 74 8.24 -11.17 14.03
C GLU A 74 8.25 -12.27 15.10
N GLY A 75 8.36 -13.52 14.64
CA GLY A 75 8.92 -14.59 15.43
C GLY A 75 10.31 -14.11 15.78
N GLY A 76 10.47 -13.73 17.04
CA GLY A 76 11.77 -13.59 17.66
C GLY A 76 12.58 -14.88 17.49
N GLU A 77 13.77 -14.87 18.11
CA GLU A 77 14.72 -15.99 18.11
C GLU A 77 15.76 -15.96 16.98
N ARG A 78 16.65 -14.96 17.01
CA ARG A 78 18.09 -15.25 16.86
C ARG A 78 18.89 -14.61 17.99
N GLY A 79 18.48 -14.90 19.21
CA GLY A 79 19.41 -15.01 20.33
C GLY A 79 20.13 -16.36 20.21
N ALA A 80 21.32 -16.33 19.61
CA ALA A 80 22.35 -17.34 19.83
C ALA A 80 23.68 -16.66 19.50
N GLU A 81 24.14 -15.84 20.44
CA GLU A 81 25.57 -15.62 20.64
C GLU A 81 26.21 -16.99 20.79
N SER A 82 26.78 -17.51 19.70
CA SER A 82 27.67 -18.66 19.80
C SER A 82 29.02 -18.13 20.25
N SER A 83 29.19 -17.98 21.56
CA SER A 83 30.50 -18.04 22.19
C SER A 83 31.17 -19.33 21.72
N VAL A 84 32.30 -19.20 21.04
CA VAL A 84 33.30 -20.27 20.96
C VAL A 84 34.56 -19.71 21.59
N ALA A 85 35.01 -20.47 22.58
CA ALA A 85 36.16 -20.27 23.45
C ALA A 85 37.49 -20.29 22.70
#